data_AF-A0A849H172-F1
#
_entry.id   AF-A0A849H172-F1
#
_cell.length_a   1.000
_cell.length_b   1.000
_cell.length_c   1.000
_cell.angle_alpha   90.00
_cell.angle_beta   90.00
_cell.angle_gamma   90.00
#
_symmetry.space_group_name_H-M   'P 1'
#
loop_
_entity.id
_entity.type
_entity.pdbx_description
1 polymer ?
#
loop_
_entity_poly.entity_id
_entity_poly.type
_entity_poly.pdbx_seq_one_letter_code
_entity_poly.pdbx_strand_id
1 'polypeptide(L)'
;MTAAADERRDAEFGEGLIAALGFLALAAVNLILWPVDYPPLVDLPNHLARHAIQCDPAIGLGRYYDYGFVWVPNLTAELIHALPMACASLLTTQQVLIQLATTGLLASVLMLHFAVWRRWSVWPLLAAFASHHMAFAYG
;
A
#
# COMPACT_ATOMS: atom_id res chain seq x y z
N MET A 1 -5.92 16.84 39.74
CA MET A 1 -6.13 15.94 38.58
C MET A 1 -7.08 14.85 39.04
N THR A 2 -8.27 14.76 38.46
CA THR A 2 -9.40 13.96 38.96
C THR A 2 -9.36 12.53 38.39
N ALA A 3 -9.85 11.53 39.13
CA ALA A 3 -9.92 10.12 38.69
C ALA A 3 -10.55 9.94 37.29
N ALA A 4 -11.58 10.73 36.94
CA ALA A 4 -12.20 10.72 35.62
C ALA A 4 -11.27 11.11 34.46
N ALA A 5 -10.23 11.92 34.71
CA ALA A 5 -9.24 12.27 33.69
C ALA A 5 -8.25 11.12 33.44
N ASP A 6 -8.01 10.30 34.46
CA ASP A 6 -7.15 9.12 34.39
C ASP A 6 -7.86 7.99 33.61
N GLU A 7 -9.12 7.72 33.96
CA GLU A 7 -9.97 6.74 33.25
C GLU A 7 -10.11 7.05 31.75
N ARG A 8 -10.30 8.32 31.40
CA ARG A 8 -10.39 8.75 30.00
C ARG A 8 -9.07 8.52 29.25
N ARG A 9 -7.94 8.77 29.90
CA ARG A 9 -6.61 8.56 29.31
C ARG A 9 -6.32 7.07 29.10
N ASP A 10 -6.68 6.23 30.07
CA ASP A 10 -6.51 4.78 29.98
C ASP A 10 -7.38 4.19 28.87
N ALA A 11 -8.61 4.69 28.71
CA ALA A 11 -9.49 4.31 27.60
C ALA A 11 -8.90 4.72 26.24
N GLU A 12 -8.45 5.97 26.08
CA GLU A 12 -7.80 6.44 24.84
C GLU A 12 -6.55 5.62 24.48
N PHE A 13 -5.75 5.25 25.48
CA PHE A 13 -4.61 4.37 25.31
C PHE A 13 -5.03 2.97 24.87
N GLY A 14 -6.04 2.38 25.53
CA GLY A 14 -6.57 1.06 25.18
C GLY A 14 -7.12 1.00 23.76
N GLU A 15 -7.90 1.99 23.34
CA GLU A 15 -8.41 2.12 21.97
C GLU A 15 -7.28 2.25 20.95
N GLY A 16 -6.25 3.06 21.28
CA GLY A 16 -5.07 3.22 20.45
C GLY A 16 -4.29 1.92 20.28
N LEU A 17 -4.10 1.17 21.36
CA LEU A 17 -3.45 -0.14 21.32
C LEU A 17 -4.25 -1.13 20.48
N ILE A 18 -5.57 -1.20 20.64
CA ILE A 18 -6.43 -2.09 19.84
C ILE A 18 -6.36 -1.72 18.36
N ALA A 19 -6.41 -0.43 18.01
CA ALA A 19 -6.28 0.02 16.63
C ALA A 19 -4.90 -0.34 16.04
N ALA A 20 -3.83 -0.15 16.79
CA ALA A 20 -2.47 -0.51 16.37
C ALA A 20 -2.30 -2.03 16.18
N LEU A 21 -2.79 -2.85 17.11
CA LEU A 21 -2.76 -4.30 16.99
C LEU A 21 -3.60 -4.80 15.82
N GLY A 22 -4.79 -4.22 15.61
CA GLY A 22 -5.63 -4.53 14.44
C GLY A 22 -4.93 -4.20 13.12
N PHE A 23 -4.26 -3.05 13.04
CA PHE A 23 -3.46 -2.67 11.88
C PHE A 23 -2.33 -3.66 11.63
N LEU A 24 -1.54 -3.98 12.66
CA LEU A 24 -0.42 -4.91 12.55
C LEU A 24 -0.89 -6.31 12.15
N ALA A 25 -2.01 -6.79 12.70
CA ALA A 25 -2.60 -8.07 12.34
C ALA A 25 -2.99 -8.12 10.86
N LEU A 26 -3.66 -7.08 10.33
CA LEU A 26 -4.01 -7.02 8.91
C LEU A 26 -2.78 -6.85 8.01
N ALA A 27 -1.81 -6.04 8.41
CA ALA A 27 -0.56 -5.90 7.68
C ALA A 27 0.21 -7.23 7.60
N ALA A 28 0.20 -8.02 8.68
CA ALA A 28 0.77 -9.36 8.71
C ALA A 28 -0.01 -10.35 7.85
N VAL A 29 -1.35 -10.34 7.89
CA VAL A 29 -2.19 -11.16 7.00
C VAL A 29 -1.91 -10.84 5.53
N ASN A 30 -1.69 -9.56 5.20
CA ASN A 30 -1.37 -9.13 3.84
C ASN A 30 -0.06 -9.77 3.29
N LEU A 31 0.83 -10.26 4.15
CA LEU A 31 2.02 -11.01 3.74
C LEU A 31 1.68 -12.35 3.05
N ILE A 32 0.43 -12.82 3.12
CA ILE A 32 -0.04 -14.00 2.37
C ILE A 32 0.10 -13.83 0.84
N LEU A 33 0.27 -12.59 0.35
CA LEU A 33 0.49 -12.29 -1.06
C LEU A 33 1.94 -12.52 -1.51
N TRP A 34 2.92 -12.56 -0.60
CA TRP A 34 4.34 -12.74 -0.95
C TRP A 34 4.69 -14.01 -1.72
N PRO A 35 4.10 -15.19 -1.45
CA PRO A 35 4.35 -16.38 -2.27
C PRO A 35 3.62 -16.35 -3.63
N VAL A 36 2.82 -15.32 -3.93
CA VAL A 36 2.06 -15.20 -5.18
C VAL A 36 2.82 -14.28 -6.13
N ASP A 37 3.44 -14.87 -7.16
CA ASP A 37 4.20 -14.10 -8.14
C ASP A 37 3.31 -13.18 -9.00
N TYR A 38 2.16 -13.71 -9.41
CA TYR A 38 1.22 -13.00 -10.29
C TYR A 38 -0.17 -12.97 -9.65
N PRO A 39 -0.40 -12.08 -8.67
CA PRO A 39 -1.74 -11.90 -8.13
C PRO A 39 -2.68 -11.45 -9.27
N PRO A 40 -3.99 -11.77 -9.19
CA PRO A 40 -4.96 -11.51 -10.26
C PRO A 40 -5.34 -10.02 -10.34
N LEU A 41 -4.34 -9.18 -10.63
CA LEU A 41 -4.44 -7.75 -10.81
C LEU A 41 -4.45 -7.48 -12.32
N VAL A 42 -5.54 -6.92 -12.84
CA VAL A 42 -5.73 -6.82 -14.30
C VAL A 42 -4.64 -5.99 -14.99
N ASP A 43 -4.11 -4.97 -14.31
CA ASP A 43 -3.10 -4.06 -14.88
C ASP A 43 -1.65 -4.44 -14.52
N LEU A 44 -1.45 -5.51 -13.73
CA LEU A 44 -0.11 -5.99 -13.36
C LEU A 44 0.81 -6.22 -14.58
N PRO A 45 0.35 -6.83 -15.70
CA PRO A 45 1.20 -6.97 -16.88
C PRO A 45 1.68 -5.64 -17.45
N ASN A 46 0.83 -4.61 -17.45
CA ASN A 46 1.18 -3.28 -17.97
C ASN A 46 2.17 -2.56 -17.04
N HIS A 47 1.99 -2.66 -15.72
CA HIS A 47 2.96 -2.14 -14.74
C HIS A 47 4.33 -2.82 -14.88
N LEU A 48 4.36 -4.14 -14.98
CA LEU A 48 5.61 -4.89 -15.19
C LEU A 48 6.30 -4.50 -16.50
N ALA A 49 5.55 -4.36 -17.59
CA ALA A 49 6.11 -3.93 -18.88
C ALA A 49 6.69 -2.51 -18.81
N ARG A 50 5.98 -1.57 -18.16
CA ARG A 50 6.46 -0.19 -17.95
C ARG A 50 7.77 -0.18 -17.18
N HIS A 51 7.84 -0.90 -16.06
CA HIS A 51 9.05 -0.93 -15.23
C HIS A 51 10.20 -1.71 -15.88
N ALA A 52 9.91 -2.73 -16.68
CA ALA A 52 10.92 -3.39 -17.49
C ALA A 52 11.58 -2.42 -18.48
N ILE A 53 10.80 -1.57 -19.15
CA ILE A 53 11.34 -0.53 -20.05
C ILE A 53 12.09 0.56 -19.27
N GLN A 54 11.60 0.95 -18.09
CA GLN A 54 12.30 1.91 -17.24
C GLN A 54 13.68 1.40 -16.81
N CYS A 55 13.78 0.11 -16.48
CA CYS A 55 15.03 -0.52 -16.05
C CYS A 55 15.96 -0.87 -17.21
N ASP A 56 15.41 -1.23 -18.37
CA ASP A 56 16.15 -1.46 -19.62
C ASP A 56 15.37 -0.90 -20.82
N PRO A 57 15.64 0.36 -21.21
CA PRO A 57 14.96 0.98 -22.35
C PRO A 57 15.21 0.25 -23.69
N ALA A 58 16.26 -0.58 -23.77
CA ALA A 58 16.62 -1.31 -24.98
C ALA A 58 15.94 -2.69 -25.10
N ILE A 59 15.11 -3.10 -24.12
CA ILE A 59 14.56 -4.46 -23.98
C ILE A 59 13.57 -4.91 -25.08
N GLY A 60 13.52 -4.25 -26.23
CA GLY A 60 12.66 -4.64 -27.36
C GLY A 60 11.15 -4.51 -27.11
N LEU A 61 10.73 -4.23 -25.86
CA LEU A 61 9.35 -3.90 -25.50
C LEU A 61 8.94 -2.50 -25.96
N GLY A 62 9.91 -1.61 -26.26
CA GLY A 62 9.67 -0.28 -26.82
C GLY A 62 8.90 -0.27 -28.15
N ARG A 63 8.75 -1.43 -28.81
CA ARG A 63 7.93 -1.59 -30.02
C ARG A 63 6.43 -1.75 -29.72
N TYR A 64 6.07 -2.07 -28.48
CA TYR A 64 4.68 -2.30 -28.05
C TYR A 64 4.22 -1.28 -27.02
N TYR A 65 5.16 -0.67 -26.30
CA TYR A 65 4.89 0.28 -25.22
C TYR A 65 5.80 1.50 -25.37
N ASP A 66 5.22 2.68 -25.21
CA ASP A 66 5.96 3.93 -25.09
C ASP A 66 6.20 4.27 -23.62
N TYR A 67 7.36 4.84 -23.29
CA TYR A 67 7.72 5.23 -21.94
C TYR A 67 8.23 6.67 -21.91
N GLY A 68 7.55 7.51 -21.13
CA GLY A 68 7.98 8.87 -20.84
C GLY A 68 7.72 9.19 -19.38
N PHE A 69 8.69 9.82 -18.73
CA PHE A 69 8.48 10.41 -17.40
C PHE A 69 7.58 11.64 -17.54
N VAL A 70 6.34 11.50 -17.08
CA VAL A 70 5.39 12.60 -16.96
C VAL A 70 5.01 12.73 -15.49
N TRP A 71 4.92 13.96 -14.98
CA TRP A 71 4.42 14.21 -13.63
C TRP A 71 2.92 13.91 -13.56
N VAL A 72 2.56 12.75 -12.98
CA VAL A 72 1.17 12.32 -12.74
C VAL A 72 0.95 12.06 -11.24
N PRO A 73 -0.25 12.32 -10.68
CA PRO A 73 -0.55 12.14 -9.25
C PRO A 73 -0.49 10.69 -8.69
N ASN A 74 0.13 9.74 -9.40
CA ASN A 74 0.25 8.33 -9.01
C ASN A 74 1.67 7.79 -9.30
N LEU A 75 2.70 8.61 -9.00
CA LEU A 75 4.09 8.37 -9.40
C LEU A 75 4.94 7.59 -8.38
N THR A 76 4.33 7.08 -7.31
CA THR A 76 5.08 6.43 -6.22
C THR A 76 5.86 5.20 -6.73
N ALA A 77 5.30 4.45 -7.68
CA ALA A 77 5.94 3.28 -8.26
C ALA A 77 7.15 3.65 -9.13
N GLU A 78 7.06 4.73 -9.90
CA GLU A 78 8.11 5.25 -10.76
C GLU A 78 9.27 5.84 -9.94
N LEU A 79 8.98 6.50 -8.81
CA LEU A 79 10.00 6.96 -7.87
C LEU A 79 10.77 5.80 -7.24
N ILE A 80 10.09 4.70 -6.91
CA ILE A 80 10.75 3.49 -6.39
C ILE A 80 11.69 2.90 -7.44
N HIS A 81 11.30 2.90 -8.71
CA HIS A 81 12.15 2.44 -9.81
C HIS A 81 13.26 3.44 -10.21
N ALA A 82 13.34 4.61 -9.57
CA ALA A 82 14.55 5.44 -9.63
C ALA A 82 15.68 4.89 -8.74
N LEU A 83 15.38 3.98 -7.82
CA LEU A 83 16.39 3.28 -7.02
C LEU A 83 17.02 2.15 -7.83
N PRO A 84 18.36 2.08 -7.99
CA PRO A 84 19.00 1.05 -8.81
C PRO A 84 18.64 -0.39 -8.40
N MET A 85 18.42 -0.62 -7.11
CA MET A 85 18.03 -1.93 -6.57
C MET A 85 16.65 -2.41 -7.02
N ALA A 86 15.75 -1.49 -7.40
CA ALA A 86 14.42 -1.83 -7.87
C ALA A 86 14.45 -2.61 -9.21
N CYS A 87 15.50 -2.42 -10.00
CA CYS A 87 15.71 -3.10 -11.28
C CYS A 87 16.38 -4.48 -11.16
N ALA A 88 16.87 -4.86 -9.97
CA ALA A 88 17.51 -6.16 -9.77
C ALA A 88 16.51 -7.33 -9.86
N SER A 89 15.26 -7.10 -9.46
CA SER A 89 14.16 -8.06 -9.56
C SER A 89 12.84 -7.29 -9.62
N LEU A 90 12.26 -7.21 -10.83
CA LEU A 90 10.97 -6.55 -11.04
C LEU A 90 9.86 -7.20 -10.21
N LEU A 91 9.90 -8.53 -10.06
CA LEU A 91 8.92 -9.27 -9.29
C LEU A 91 8.96 -8.90 -7.80
N THR A 92 10.16 -8.85 -7.22
CA THR A 92 10.34 -8.46 -5.82
C THR A 92 9.92 -7.00 -5.61
N THR A 93 10.31 -6.10 -6.51
CA THR A 93 9.90 -4.69 -6.43
C THR A 93 8.38 -4.55 -6.52
N GLN A 94 7.74 -5.32 -7.40
CA GLN A 94 6.28 -5.35 -7.50
C GLN A 94 5.60 -5.85 -6.23
N GLN A 95 6.11 -6.90 -5.59
CA GLN A 95 5.60 -7.39 -4.30
C GLN A 95 5.71 -6.33 -3.21
N VAL A 96 6.84 -5.60 -3.16
CA VAL A 96 7.02 -4.47 -2.24
C VAL A 96 6.01 -3.36 -2.52
N LEU A 97 5.80 -3.00 -3.79
CA LEU A 97 4.82 -1.96 -4.18
C LEU A 97 3.40 -2.33 -3.77
N ILE A 98 2.97 -3.57 -4.04
CA ILE A 98 1.66 -4.08 -3.64
C ILE A 98 1.51 -4.02 -2.11
N GLN A 99 2.54 -4.45 -1.38
CA GLN A 99 2.54 -4.41 0.08
C GLN A 99 2.43 -2.98 0.62
N LEU A 100 3.19 -2.04 0.06
CA LEU A 100 3.15 -0.62 0.43
C LEU A 100 1.79 0.00 0.12
N ALA A 101 1.23 -0.25 -1.06
CA ALA A 101 -0.05 0.31 -1.47
C ALA A 101 -1.19 -0.16 -0.55
N THR A 102 -1.25 -1.47 -0.28
CA THR A 102 -2.30 -2.05 0.58
C THR A 102 -2.16 -1.67 2.04
N THR A 103 -0.97 -1.81 2.62
CA THR A 103 -0.77 -1.43 4.03
C THR A 103 -0.85 0.07 4.23
N GLY A 104 -0.35 0.85 3.27
CA GLY A 104 -0.49 2.30 3.23
C GLY A 104 -1.95 2.74 3.18
N LEU A 105 -2.79 2.08 2.40
CA LEU A 105 -4.24 2.33 2.41
C LEU A 105 -4.84 2.10 3.80
N LEU A 106 -4.54 0.98 4.46
CA LEU A 106 -5.01 0.69 5.82
C LEU A 106 -4.54 1.74 6.84
N ALA A 107 -3.27 2.15 6.76
CA ALA A 107 -2.74 3.21 7.60
C ALA A 107 -3.46 4.54 7.33
N SER A 108 -3.69 4.87 6.05
CA SER A 108 -4.34 6.13 5.66
C SER A 108 -5.78 6.25 6.20
N VAL A 109 -6.57 5.17 6.15
CA VAL A 109 -7.96 5.20 6.67
C VAL A 109 -8.01 5.30 8.19
N LEU A 110 -7.06 4.69 8.89
CA LEU A 110 -6.90 4.86 10.34
C LEU A 110 -6.51 6.28 10.71
N MET A 111 -5.51 6.84 10.02
CA MET A 111 -5.06 8.21 10.26
C MET A 111 -6.14 9.22 9.91
N LEU A 112 -6.88 9.00 8.82
CA LEU A 112 -8.01 9.84 8.44
C LEU A 112 -9.10 9.82 9.52
N HIS A 113 -9.44 8.64 10.04
CA HIS A 113 -10.39 8.54 11.15
C HIS A 113 -9.92 9.34 12.37
N PHE A 114 -8.66 9.18 12.77
CA PHE A 114 -8.10 9.93 13.89
C PHE A 114 -8.03 11.45 13.63
N ALA A 115 -7.75 11.86 12.39
CA ALA A 115 -7.73 13.28 12.02
C ALA A 115 -9.13 13.93 12.14
N VAL A 116 -10.18 13.22 11.71
CA VAL A 116 -11.56 13.71 11.74
C VAL A 116 -12.16 13.65 13.14
N TRP A 117 -12.00 12.52 13.83
CA TRP A 117 -12.71 12.22 15.07
C TRP A 117 -11.87 12.39 16.34
N ARG A 118 -10.55 12.57 16.19
CA ARG A 118 -9.59 12.70 17.31
C ARG A 118 -9.65 11.54 18.31
N ARG A 119 -10.10 10.37 17.86
CA ARG A 119 -10.20 9.13 18.63
C ARG A 119 -9.62 7.97 17.83
N TRP A 120 -9.12 6.97 18.52
CA TRP A 120 -8.69 5.73 17.90
C TRP A 120 -9.87 4.80 17.71
N SER A 121 -9.83 4.01 16.64
CA SER A 121 -10.86 3.02 16.38
C SER A 121 -10.32 1.96 15.45
N VAL A 122 -10.73 0.70 15.70
CA VAL A 122 -10.44 -0.42 14.80
C VAL A 122 -11.39 -0.44 13.59
N TRP A 123 -12.55 0.18 13.69
CA TRP A 123 -13.59 0.17 12.65
C TRP A 123 -13.13 0.63 11.25
N PRO A 124 -12.26 1.64 11.08
CA PRO A 124 -11.77 2.05 9.77
C PRO A 124 -11.04 0.93 9.01
N LEU A 125 -10.49 -0.06 9.71
CA LEU A 125 -9.82 -1.21 9.11
C LEU A 125 -10.77 -2.13 8.34
N LEU A 126 -12.08 -2.01 8.51
CA LEU A 126 -13.06 -2.68 7.63
C LEU A 126 -12.91 -2.24 6.16
N ALA A 127 -12.25 -1.11 5.88
CA ALA A 127 -11.88 -0.73 4.52
C ALA A 127 -10.99 -1.77 3.82
N ALA A 128 -10.34 -2.68 4.57
CA ALA A 128 -9.63 -3.83 4.01
C ALA A 128 -10.52 -4.74 3.14
N PHE A 129 -11.83 -4.79 3.39
CA PHE A 129 -12.75 -5.55 2.52
C PHE A 129 -13.00 -4.86 1.18
N ALA A 130 -12.84 -3.54 1.11
CA ALA A 130 -13.04 -2.74 -0.10
C ALA A 130 -11.76 -2.58 -0.93
N SER A 131 -10.58 -2.83 -0.35
CA SER A 131 -9.29 -2.63 -1.02
C SER A 131 -9.12 -3.50 -2.27
N HIS A 132 -9.74 -4.68 -2.32
CA HIS A 132 -9.67 -5.60 -3.45
C HIS A 132 -10.47 -5.18 -4.69
N HIS A 133 -11.40 -4.22 -4.57
CA HIS A 133 -12.43 -4.03 -5.59
C HIS A 133 -12.18 -2.89 -6.59
N MET A 134 -11.35 -1.89 -6.25
CA MET A 134 -11.04 -0.76 -7.16
C MET A 134 -9.55 -0.50 -7.34
N ALA A 135 -8.77 -0.38 -6.25
CA ALA A 135 -7.32 -0.14 -6.35
C ALA A 135 -6.59 -1.30 -7.05
N PHE A 136 -7.01 -2.54 -6.78
CA PHE A 136 -6.40 -3.71 -7.40
C PHE A 136 -6.97 -4.07 -8.79
N ALA A 137 -8.15 -3.57 -9.10
CA ALA A 137 -8.78 -3.79 -10.39
C ALA A 137 -8.30 -2.82 -11.47
N TYR A 138 -7.60 -1.73 -11.16
CA TYR A 138 -7.15 -0.77 -12.18
C TYR A 138 -5.81 -0.07 -11.88
N GLY A 139 -5.19 -0.33 -10.73
CA GLY A 139 -4.01 0.41 -10.25
C GLY A 139 -4.36 1.47 -9.21
#